data_AF-A0A395NNV2-F1
#
_entry.id   AF-A0A395NNV2-F1
#
_cell.length_a   1.000
_cell.length_b   1.000
_cell.length_c   1.000
_cell.angle_alpha   90.00
_cell.angle_beta   90.00
_cell.angle_gamma   90.00
#
_symmetry.space_group_name_H-M   'P 1'
#
loop_
_entity.id
_entity.type
_entity.pdbx_description
1 polymer ?
#
loop_
_entity_poly.entity_id
_entity_poly.type
_entity_poly.pdbx_seq_one_letter_code
_entity_poly.pdbx_strand_id
1 'polypeptide(L)'
;MTEEIMDLVQKYQTGIGTWMDVLDHSSNYRRRVTRRAASSELLMYSICALAAKQMSLVGEYSVWEPIAGRFYGQSLRLLIHDLNQLEARYDEVLVATILLSSYELLAVPGPDYRRHLQGVSSLLQSHCLSSITTDLDRASFWIYARHDVAMAIINYCPSLIPTSEWPAAITSENSEEDAAGNQVLWLLARVIELKFASPANIEPDKRKQGLSEVAADVERWWDNLSLTSHGLSSGELSEDGLEKLWFCVQSAG
;
A
#
# COMPACT_ATOMS: atom_id res chain seq x y z
N MET A 1 -18.40 4.51 -21.74
CA MET A 1 -17.79 3.36 -21.04
C MET A 1 -18.11 2.12 -21.86
N THR A 2 -17.13 1.34 -22.30
CA THR A 2 -17.34 0.10 -23.09
C THR A 2 -17.61 -1.09 -22.17
N GLU A 3 -18.16 -2.18 -22.71
CA GLU A 3 -18.40 -3.43 -21.95
C GLU A 3 -17.10 -4.01 -21.35
N GLU A 4 -16.01 -3.97 -22.11
CA GLU A 4 -14.66 -4.38 -21.64
C GLU A 4 -14.18 -3.57 -20.44
N ILE A 5 -14.39 -2.24 -20.45
CA ILE A 5 -14.02 -1.37 -19.33
C ILE A 5 -14.88 -1.70 -18.10
N MET A 6 -16.18 -1.91 -18.28
CA MET A 6 -17.08 -2.26 -17.17
C MET A 6 -16.66 -3.58 -16.51
N ASP A 7 -16.34 -4.60 -17.31
CA ASP A 7 -15.87 -5.89 -16.83
C ASP A 7 -14.54 -5.77 -16.06
N LEU A 8 -13.57 -5.01 -16.57
CA LEU A 8 -12.29 -4.77 -15.89
C LEU A 8 -12.46 -3.98 -14.59
N VAL A 9 -13.35 -2.98 -14.56
CA VAL A 9 -13.66 -2.23 -13.34
C VAL A 9 -14.29 -3.15 -12.29
N GLN A 10 -15.19 -4.04 -12.68
CA GLN A 10 -15.76 -5.00 -11.75
C GLN A 10 -14.69 -5.97 -11.22
N LYS A 11 -13.83 -6.50 -12.09
CA LYS A 11 -12.70 -7.35 -11.72
C LYS A 11 -11.73 -6.64 -10.77
N TYR A 12 -11.46 -5.35 -10.99
CA TYR A 12 -10.69 -4.53 -10.05
C TYR A 12 -11.35 -4.51 -8.68
N GLN A 13 -12.64 -4.18 -8.61
CA GLN A 13 -13.36 -4.02 -7.35
C GLN A 13 -13.43 -5.33 -6.53
N THR A 14 -13.58 -6.47 -7.18
CA THR A 14 -13.66 -7.77 -6.50
C THR A 14 -12.30 -8.47 -6.34
N GLY A 15 -11.28 -7.99 -7.06
CA GLY A 15 -9.93 -8.54 -7.09
C GLY A 15 -8.94 -7.61 -6.39
N ILE A 16 -7.95 -7.13 -7.13
CA ILE A 16 -6.80 -6.38 -6.62
C ILE A 16 -7.20 -5.11 -5.86
N GLY A 17 -8.37 -4.51 -6.11
CA GLY A 17 -8.89 -3.39 -5.32
C GLY A 17 -9.02 -3.71 -3.82
N THR A 18 -9.33 -4.96 -3.45
CA THR A 18 -9.36 -5.38 -2.03
C THR A 18 -7.95 -5.47 -1.42
N TRP A 19 -6.94 -5.79 -2.23
CA TRP A 19 -5.54 -5.84 -1.82
C TRP A 19 -4.94 -4.43 -1.67
N MET A 20 -5.37 -3.51 -2.53
CA MET A 20 -5.06 -2.09 -2.42
C MET A 20 -5.60 -1.52 -1.10
N ASP A 21 -6.75 -1.98 -0.62
CA ASP A 21 -7.36 -1.52 0.63
C ASP A 21 -6.97 -2.34 1.88
N VAL A 22 -5.92 -3.17 1.80
CA VAL A 22 -5.35 -3.78 3.01
C VAL A 22 -4.87 -2.67 3.95
N LEU A 23 -5.36 -2.70 5.19
CA LEU A 23 -5.20 -1.64 6.21
C LEU A 23 -5.94 -0.33 5.89
N ASP A 24 -7.09 -0.42 5.22
CA ASP A 24 -8.05 0.67 5.04
C ASP A 24 -9.49 0.17 5.21
N HIS A 25 -10.08 0.40 6.39
CA HIS A 25 -11.45 0.01 6.70
C HIS A 25 -12.48 0.63 5.74
N SER A 26 -12.23 1.86 5.27
CA SER A 26 -13.12 2.60 4.37
C SER A 26 -13.10 2.08 2.93
N SER A 27 -12.14 1.22 2.60
CA SER A 27 -11.90 0.68 1.26
C SER A 27 -11.88 1.77 0.17
N ASN A 28 -11.02 2.78 0.35
CA ASN A 28 -11.00 3.97 -0.48
C ASN A 28 -10.67 3.66 -1.95
N TYR A 29 -9.75 2.72 -2.23
CA TYR A 29 -9.38 2.39 -3.61
C TYR A 29 -10.48 1.59 -4.29
N ARG A 30 -11.06 0.59 -3.63
CA ARG A 30 -12.17 -0.21 -4.17
C ARG A 30 -13.44 0.62 -4.38
N ARG A 31 -13.74 1.56 -3.47
CA ARG A 31 -15.01 2.33 -3.50
C ARG A 31 -14.85 3.70 -4.13
N ARG A 32 -14.00 4.57 -3.55
CA ARG A 32 -13.91 5.98 -3.93
C ARG A 32 -13.13 6.17 -5.23
N VAL A 33 -11.99 5.50 -5.41
CA VAL A 33 -11.19 5.59 -6.65
C VAL A 33 -11.96 5.02 -7.83
N THR A 34 -12.64 3.86 -7.68
CA THR A 34 -13.51 3.34 -8.74
C THR A 34 -14.66 4.28 -9.09
N ARG A 35 -15.29 4.94 -8.11
CA ARG A 35 -16.33 5.95 -8.40
C ARG A 35 -15.77 7.14 -9.17
N ARG A 36 -14.56 7.61 -8.83
CA ARG A 36 -13.88 8.72 -9.52
C ARG A 36 -13.45 8.35 -10.94
N ALA A 37 -13.14 7.08 -11.20
CA ALA A 37 -12.81 6.61 -12.54
C ALA A 37 -13.93 6.88 -13.56
N ALA A 38 -15.20 6.91 -13.13
CA ALA A 38 -16.32 7.25 -14.01
C ALA A 38 -16.22 8.65 -14.65
N SER A 39 -15.45 9.57 -14.04
CA SER A 39 -15.23 10.94 -14.53
C SER A 39 -13.77 11.26 -14.86
N SER A 40 -12.86 10.28 -14.79
CA SER A 40 -11.43 10.48 -15.03
C SER A 40 -10.87 9.33 -15.89
N GLU A 41 -10.48 9.63 -17.12
CA GLU A 41 -9.87 8.65 -18.03
C GLU A 41 -8.54 8.11 -17.49
N LEU A 42 -7.73 8.96 -16.84
CA LEU A 42 -6.47 8.55 -16.21
C LEU A 42 -6.70 7.42 -15.20
N LEU A 43 -7.54 7.68 -14.18
CA LEU A 43 -7.90 6.68 -13.17
C LEU A 43 -8.57 5.44 -13.78
N MET A 44 -9.45 5.63 -14.77
CA MET A 44 -10.12 4.52 -15.45
C MET A 44 -9.11 3.58 -16.12
N TYR A 45 -8.19 4.12 -16.91
CA TYR A 45 -7.19 3.33 -17.60
C TYR A 45 -6.19 2.69 -16.63
N SER A 46 -5.80 3.40 -15.56
CA SER A 46 -4.94 2.81 -14.52
C SER A 46 -5.61 1.64 -13.79
N ILE A 47 -6.90 1.75 -13.46
CA ILE A 47 -7.69 0.65 -12.89
C ILE A 47 -7.76 -0.54 -13.85
N CYS A 48 -8.12 -0.29 -15.12
CA CYS A 48 -8.21 -1.33 -16.14
C CYS A 48 -6.87 -2.03 -16.37
N ALA A 49 -5.77 -1.27 -16.41
CA ALA A 49 -4.42 -1.82 -16.55
C ALA A 49 -4.09 -2.77 -15.40
N LEU A 50 -4.28 -2.32 -14.15
CA LEU A 50 -3.97 -3.11 -12.96
C LEU A 50 -4.84 -4.37 -12.85
N ALA A 51 -6.14 -4.25 -13.15
CA ALA A 51 -7.05 -5.39 -13.16
C ALA A 51 -6.67 -6.41 -14.25
N ALA A 52 -6.44 -5.96 -15.48
CA ALA A 52 -6.02 -6.83 -16.57
C ALA A 52 -4.68 -7.51 -16.24
N LYS A 53 -3.77 -6.80 -15.56
CA LYS A 53 -2.51 -7.40 -15.13
C LYS A 53 -2.68 -8.46 -14.07
N GLN A 54 -3.54 -8.23 -13.08
CA GLN A 54 -3.90 -9.28 -12.12
C GLN A 54 -4.48 -10.50 -12.87
N MET A 55 -5.37 -10.28 -13.84
CA MET A 55 -5.97 -11.35 -14.62
C MET A 55 -4.96 -12.11 -15.49
N SER A 56 -3.89 -11.47 -15.97
CA SER A 56 -2.84 -12.19 -16.72
C SER A 56 -2.01 -13.13 -15.83
N LEU A 57 -2.00 -12.91 -14.51
CA LEU A 57 -1.32 -13.77 -13.54
C LEU A 57 -2.19 -14.95 -13.06
N VAL A 58 -3.51 -14.74 -12.94
CA VAL A 58 -4.44 -15.76 -12.40
C VAL A 58 -5.29 -16.45 -13.46
N GLY A 59 -5.31 -15.92 -14.68
CA GLY A 59 -6.08 -16.42 -15.81
C GLY A 59 -5.22 -16.67 -17.04
N GLU A 60 -5.81 -16.52 -18.23
CA GLU A 60 -5.12 -16.78 -19.48
C GLU A 60 -4.21 -15.60 -19.90
N TYR A 61 -2.90 -15.77 -19.70
CA TYR A 61 -1.89 -14.74 -19.99
C TYR A 61 -1.99 -14.15 -21.40
N SER A 62 -2.19 -14.98 -22.43
CA SER A 62 -2.31 -14.56 -23.85
C SER A 62 -3.47 -13.61 -24.11
N VAL A 63 -4.54 -13.70 -23.31
CA VAL A 63 -5.73 -12.84 -23.44
C VAL A 63 -5.50 -11.52 -22.71
N TRP A 64 -5.02 -11.59 -21.47
CA TRP A 64 -5.03 -10.43 -20.57
C TRP A 64 -3.79 -9.55 -20.68
N GLU A 65 -2.61 -10.10 -21.00
CA GLU A 65 -1.37 -9.31 -21.07
C GLU A 65 -1.42 -8.20 -22.14
N PRO A 66 -1.92 -8.43 -23.37
CA PRO A 66 -2.05 -7.35 -24.36
C PRO A 66 -3.02 -6.25 -23.91
N ILE A 67 -4.09 -6.61 -23.21
CA ILE A 67 -5.07 -5.67 -22.66
C ILE A 67 -4.43 -4.83 -21.55
N ALA A 68 -3.70 -5.47 -20.66
CA ALA A 68 -2.94 -4.85 -19.57
C ALA A 68 -1.95 -3.82 -20.12
N GLY A 69 -1.12 -4.21 -21.09
CA GLY A 69 -0.16 -3.31 -21.75
C GLY A 69 -0.80 -2.13 -22.48
N ARG A 70 -1.96 -2.35 -23.15
CA ARG A 70 -2.70 -1.28 -23.84
C ARG A 70 -3.18 -0.21 -22.87
N PHE A 71 -3.88 -0.62 -21.81
CA PHE A 71 -4.39 0.32 -20.81
C PHE A 71 -3.26 0.98 -20.02
N TYR A 72 -2.20 0.23 -19.66
CA TYR A 72 -1.01 0.77 -19.00
C TYR A 72 -0.37 1.90 -19.83
N GLY A 73 -0.19 1.67 -21.14
CA GLY A 73 0.35 2.68 -22.03
C GLY A 73 -0.56 3.91 -22.18
N GLN A 74 -1.89 3.74 -22.16
CA GLN A 74 -2.84 4.84 -22.20
C GLN A 74 -2.82 5.67 -20.92
N SER A 75 -2.86 5.03 -19.74
CA SER A 75 -2.76 5.72 -18.45
C SER A 75 -1.42 6.42 -18.27
N LEU A 76 -0.30 5.80 -18.66
CA LEU A 76 1.01 6.41 -18.53
C LEU A 76 1.14 7.68 -19.38
N ARG A 77 0.58 7.70 -20.60
CA ARG A 77 0.55 8.90 -21.43
C ARG A 77 -0.25 10.04 -20.80
N LEU A 78 -1.42 9.72 -20.22
CA LEU A 78 -2.23 10.71 -19.51
C LEU A 78 -1.52 11.23 -18.26
N LEU A 79 -0.90 10.34 -17.47
CA LEU A 79 -0.13 10.74 -16.29
C LEU A 79 1.02 11.69 -16.64
N ILE A 80 1.79 11.37 -17.68
CA ILE A 80 2.88 12.24 -18.16
C ILE A 80 2.32 13.58 -18.62
N HIS A 81 1.17 13.61 -19.29
CA HIS A 81 0.53 14.86 -19.70
C HIS A 81 0.16 15.72 -18.49
N ASP A 82 -0.51 15.14 -17.50
CA ASP A 82 -1.00 15.84 -16.30
C ASP A 82 0.14 16.34 -15.42
N LEU A 83 1.23 15.58 -15.27
CA LEU A 83 2.42 16.03 -14.53
C LEU A 83 3.06 17.31 -15.10
N ASN A 84 2.77 17.65 -16.36
CA ASN A 84 3.25 18.86 -17.01
C ASN A 84 2.22 20.02 -17.00
N GLN A 85 1.03 19.82 -16.42
CA GLN A 85 0.00 20.86 -16.32
C GLN A 85 0.00 21.52 -14.94
N LEU A 86 -0.15 22.84 -14.91
CA LEU A 86 -0.24 23.62 -13.66
C LEU A 86 -1.54 23.36 -12.88
N GLU A 87 -2.58 22.90 -13.56
CA GLU A 87 -3.93 22.71 -13.00
C GLU A 87 -4.25 21.24 -12.70
N ALA A 88 -3.28 20.34 -12.86
CA ALA A 88 -3.48 18.93 -12.62
C ALA A 88 -3.88 18.66 -11.17
N ARG A 89 -4.87 17.79 -11.01
CA ARG A 89 -5.39 17.40 -9.71
C ARG A 89 -4.42 16.45 -9.03
N TYR A 90 -3.76 16.94 -7.98
CA TYR A 90 -2.80 16.16 -7.20
C TYR A 90 -3.31 14.79 -6.79
N ASP A 91 -4.54 14.73 -6.26
CA ASP A 91 -5.14 13.51 -5.76
C ASP A 91 -5.34 12.46 -6.88
N GLU A 92 -5.66 12.89 -8.10
CA GLU A 92 -5.76 12.00 -9.26
C GLU A 92 -4.39 11.53 -9.74
N VAL A 93 -3.41 12.43 -9.83
CA VAL A 93 -2.02 12.11 -10.22
C VAL A 93 -1.38 11.13 -9.23
N LEU A 94 -1.55 11.36 -7.93
CA LEU A 94 -1.03 10.49 -6.87
C LEU A 94 -1.64 9.09 -6.97
N VAL A 95 -2.97 8.99 -7.03
CA VAL A 95 -3.68 7.70 -7.11
C VAL A 95 -3.29 6.95 -8.39
N ALA A 96 -3.21 7.64 -9.53
CA ALA A 96 -2.81 7.03 -10.79
C ALA A 96 -1.37 6.50 -10.73
N THR A 97 -0.45 7.27 -10.15
CA THR A 97 0.95 6.86 -9.97
C THR A 97 1.06 5.61 -9.08
N ILE A 98 0.28 5.56 -8.00
CA ILE A 98 0.20 4.37 -7.12
C ILE A 98 -0.34 3.16 -7.87
N LEU A 99 -1.45 3.31 -8.63
CA LEU A 99 -2.01 2.22 -9.43
C LEU A 99 -1.02 1.67 -10.46
N LEU A 100 -0.26 2.55 -11.13
CA LEU A 100 0.78 2.13 -12.09
C LEU A 100 1.99 1.49 -11.39
N SER A 101 2.41 2.00 -10.24
CA SER A 101 3.43 1.35 -9.42
C SER A 101 2.98 -0.07 -8.99
N SER A 102 1.72 -0.25 -8.61
CA SER A 102 1.16 -1.58 -8.27
C SER A 102 1.08 -2.50 -9.49
N TYR A 103 0.81 -1.96 -10.69
CA TYR A 103 0.87 -2.74 -11.93
C TYR A 103 2.28 -3.30 -12.15
N GLU A 104 3.29 -2.47 -11.98
CA GLU A 104 4.69 -2.87 -12.21
C GLU A 104 5.19 -3.84 -11.15
N LEU A 105 4.71 -3.71 -9.91
CA LEU A 105 4.95 -4.70 -8.86
C LEU A 105 4.45 -6.09 -9.31
N LEU A 106 3.27 -6.17 -9.93
CA LEU A 106 2.72 -7.42 -10.47
C LEU A 106 3.43 -7.89 -11.75
N ALA A 107 3.94 -6.97 -12.56
CA ALA A 107 4.58 -7.28 -13.85
C ALA A 107 6.00 -7.83 -13.78
N VAL A 108 6.52 -8.02 -12.56
CA VAL A 108 7.93 -8.23 -12.18
C VAL A 108 8.54 -6.90 -11.73
N PRO A 109 8.85 -6.76 -10.42
CA PRO A 109 9.47 -5.55 -9.89
C PRO A 109 10.83 -5.29 -10.56
N GLY A 110 10.94 -4.13 -11.21
CA GLY A 110 12.13 -3.74 -11.97
C GLY A 110 12.46 -2.25 -11.83
N PRO A 111 13.29 -1.70 -12.74
CA PRO A 111 13.65 -0.28 -12.72
C PRO A 111 12.45 0.67 -12.84
N ASP A 112 11.41 0.27 -13.59
CA ASP A 112 10.20 1.07 -13.76
C ASP A 112 9.41 1.16 -12.44
N TYR A 113 9.18 0.02 -11.77
CA TYR A 113 8.59 -0.05 -10.43
C TYR A 113 9.28 0.91 -9.44
N ARG A 114 10.61 0.87 -9.38
CA ARG A 114 11.39 1.75 -8.50
C ARG A 114 11.19 3.23 -8.86
N ARG A 115 11.17 3.56 -10.16
CA ARG A 115 10.99 4.94 -10.63
C ARG A 115 9.59 5.48 -10.28
N HIS A 116 8.53 4.72 -10.50
CA HIS A 116 7.20 5.17 -10.10
C HIS A 116 7.06 5.26 -8.58
N LEU A 117 7.64 4.33 -7.81
CA LEU A 117 7.65 4.42 -6.35
C LEU A 117 8.36 5.68 -5.84
N GLN A 118 9.50 6.04 -6.43
CA GLN A 118 10.18 7.32 -6.17
C GLN A 118 9.33 8.53 -6.60
N GLY A 119 8.59 8.41 -7.70
CA GLY A 119 7.60 9.39 -8.14
C GLY A 119 6.51 9.61 -7.10
N VAL A 120 5.94 8.54 -6.53
CA VAL A 120 4.96 8.62 -5.43
C VAL A 120 5.57 9.32 -4.21
N SER A 121 6.78 8.95 -3.79
CA SER A 121 7.48 9.62 -2.68
C SER A 121 7.63 11.13 -2.95
N SER A 122 8.02 11.50 -4.17
CA SER A 122 8.23 12.90 -4.55
C SER A 122 6.93 13.71 -4.52
N LEU A 123 5.82 13.11 -4.98
CA LEU A 123 4.48 13.69 -4.93
C LEU A 123 3.97 13.85 -3.49
N LEU A 124 4.25 12.88 -2.61
CA LEU A 124 3.88 12.96 -1.20
C LEU A 124 4.67 14.06 -0.47
N GLN A 125 5.97 14.19 -0.76
CA GLN A 125 6.83 15.22 -0.18
C GLN A 125 6.49 16.63 -0.69
N SER A 126 6.16 16.78 -1.98
CA SER A 126 5.82 18.09 -2.57
C SER A 126 4.49 18.65 -2.04
N HIS A 127 3.56 17.80 -1.63
CA HIS A 127 2.28 18.21 -1.04
C HIS A 127 2.33 18.38 0.49
N CYS A 128 3.51 18.26 1.09
CA CYS A 128 3.74 18.18 2.54
C CYS A 128 2.94 17.05 3.19
N LEU A 129 3.63 16.09 3.82
CA LEU A 129 2.98 14.97 4.53
C LEU A 129 2.04 15.44 5.65
N SER A 130 2.27 16.63 6.21
CA SER A 130 1.37 17.29 7.16
C SER A 130 0.01 17.70 6.56
N SER A 131 -0.12 17.74 5.24
CA SER A 131 -1.37 18.01 4.51
C SER A 131 -2.21 16.76 4.24
N ILE A 132 -1.73 15.56 4.62
CA ILE A 132 -2.51 14.32 4.54
C ILE A 132 -3.68 14.44 5.51
N THR A 133 -4.81 14.90 4.98
CA THR A 133 -5.99 15.27 5.76
C THR A 133 -7.23 14.51 5.31
N THR A 134 -7.28 14.08 4.05
CA THR A 134 -8.40 13.29 3.53
C THR A 134 -8.16 11.80 3.73
N ASP A 135 -9.24 11.00 3.86
CA ASP A 135 -9.07 9.54 3.99
C ASP A 135 -8.44 8.93 2.73
N LEU A 136 -8.61 9.54 1.56
CA LEU A 136 -7.98 9.06 0.34
C LEU A 136 -6.46 9.30 0.37
N ASP A 137 -6.00 10.47 0.83
CA ASP A 137 -4.56 10.73 0.98
C ASP A 137 -3.94 9.74 1.98
N ARG A 138 -4.65 9.46 3.08
CA ARG A 138 -4.22 8.47 4.08
C ARG A 138 -4.14 7.07 3.47
N ALA A 139 -5.17 6.64 2.74
CA ALA A 139 -5.17 5.34 2.07
C ALA A 139 -4.02 5.25 1.04
N SER A 140 -3.83 6.28 0.21
CA SER A 140 -2.72 6.37 -0.73
C SER A 140 -1.37 6.28 -0.04
N PHE A 141 -1.18 6.98 1.08
CA PHE A 141 0.05 6.89 1.86
C PHE A 141 0.31 5.47 2.38
N TRP A 142 -0.67 4.79 2.94
CA TRP A 142 -0.47 3.45 3.49
C TRP A 142 -0.26 2.36 2.42
N ILE A 143 -0.76 2.56 1.20
CA ILE A 143 -0.37 1.73 0.05
C ILE A 143 1.09 1.98 -0.32
N TYR A 144 1.50 3.24 -0.43
CA TYR A 144 2.89 3.63 -0.66
C TYR A 144 3.82 3.04 0.41
N ALA A 145 3.47 3.16 1.69
CA ALA A 145 4.27 2.67 2.81
C ALA A 145 4.52 1.16 2.70
N ARG A 146 3.52 0.38 2.28
CA ARG A 146 3.69 -1.06 2.03
C ARG A 146 4.66 -1.34 0.86
N HIS A 147 4.55 -0.59 -0.22
CA HIS A 147 5.48 -0.70 -1.36
C HIS A 147 6.92 -0.36 -0.96
N ASP A 148 7.10 0.72 -0.21
CA ASP A 148 8.40 1.21 0.26
C ASP A 148 9.05 0.23 1.24
N VAL A 149 8.30 -0.28 2.22
CA VAL A 149 8.77 -1.31 3.15
C VAL A 149 9.19 -2.59 2.42
N ALA A 150 8.36 -3.07 1.48
CA ALA A 150 8.70 -4.26 0.69
C ALA A 150 9.98 -4.04 -0.13
N MET A 151 10.11 -2.88 -0.78
CA MET A 151 11.29 -2.51 -1.55
C MET A 151 12.54 -2.40 -0.66
N ALA A 152 12.41 -1.78 0.52
CA ALA A 152 13.48 -1.59 1.48
C ALA A 152 14.02 -2.92 2.03
N ILE A 153 13.14 -3.88 2.35
CA ILE A 153 13.53 -5.23 2.78
C ILE A 153 14.30 -5.95 1.68
N ILE A 154 13.77 -5.95 0.45
CA ILE A 154 14.37 -6.68 -0.67
C ILE A 154 15.77 -6.13 -1.02
N ASN A 155 15.96 -4.81 -0.90
CA ASN A 155 17.19 -4.14 -1.31
C ASN A 155 18.14 -3.86 -0.13
N TYR A 156 17.80 -4.26 1.09
CA TYR A 156 18.58 -3.99 2.31
C TYR A 156 18.92 -2.50 2.46
N CYS A 157 17.93 -1.63 2.22
CA CYS A 157 18.09 -0.18 2.28
C CYS A 157 17.06 0.45 3.24
N PRO A 158 17.27 1.70 3.69
CA PRO A 158 16.23 2.46 4.39
C PRO A 158 15.00 2.72 3.50
N SER A 159 13.90 3.14 4.13
CA SER A 159 12.72 3.69 3.44
C SER A 159 13.07 4.97 2.68
N LEU A 160 12.31 5.28 1.63
CA LEU A 160 12.48 6.50 0.85
C LEU A 160 12.08 7.76 1.62
N ILE A 161 11.04 7.66 2.46
CA ILE A 161 10.62 8.71 3.39
C ILE A 161 10.99 8.25 4.81
N PRO A 162 11.73 9.07 5.58
CA PRO A 162 12.07 8.75 6.97
C PRO A 162 10.83 8.47 7.81
N THR A 163 10.89 7.46 8.67
CA THR A 163 9.72 7.05 9.48
C THR A 163 9.24 8.13 10.45
N SER A 164 10.08 9.10 10.77
CA SER A 164 9.72 10.29 11.56
C SER A 164 8.80 11.27 10.83
N GLU A 165 8.75 11.21 9.50
CA GLU A 165 7.92 12.07 8.66
C GLU A 165 6.58 11.41 8.27
N TRP A 166 6.40 10.13 8.60
CA TRP A 166 5.16 9.42 8.28
C TRP A 166 3.98 10.05 9.06
N PRO A 167 2.79 10.16 8.46
CA PRO A 167 1.60 10.59 9.18
C PRO A 167 1.42 9.68 10.40
N ALA A 168 1.03 10.27 11.53
CA ALA A 168 0.79 9.51 12.75
C ALA A 168 -0.10 8.31 12.41
N ALA A 169 0.40 7.09 12.65
CA ALA A 169 -0.45 5.90 12.67
C ALA A 169 -1.47 6.16 13.76
N ILE A 170 -2.67 6.60 13.36
CA ILE A 170 -3.59 7.31 14.25
C ILE A 170 -3.93 6.40 15.43
N THR A 171 -3.36 6.71 16.60
CA THR A 171 -3.79 6.16 17.87
C THR A 171 -5.04 6.92 18.29
N SER A 172 -6.17 6.62 17.65
CA SER A 172 -7.47 6.98 18.21
C SER A 172 -7.84 5.96 19.26
N GLU A 173 -8.49 6.40 20.34
CA GLU A 173 -8.90 5.56 21.48
C GLU A 173 -9.89 4.43 21.08
N ASN A 174 -10.43 4.48 19.86
CA ASN A 174 -11.20 3.42 19.20
C ASN A 174 -10.50 2.99 17.90
N SER A 175 -9.25 2.54 17.99
CA SER A 175 -8.48 2.09 16.83
C SER A 175 -9.20 0.95 16.12
N GLU A 176 -9.80 1.24 14.97
CA GLU A 176 -10.18 0.23 13.98
C GLU A 176 -8.94 -0.66 13.68
N GLU A 177 -9.17 -1.93 13.31
CA GLU A 177 -8.09 -2.93 13.11
C GLU A 177 -7.03 -2.48 12.09
N ASP A 178 -7.43 -1.62 11.15
CA ASP A 178 -6.56 -1.04 10.14
C ASP A 178 -5.51 -0.09 10.73
N ALA A 179 -5.84 0.71 11.74
CA ALA A 179 -4.90 1.58 12.43
C ALA A 179 -3.84 0.77 13.20
N ALA A 180 -4.25 -0.32 13.86
CA ALA A 180 -3.32 -1.25 14.50
C ALA A 180 -2.38 -1.92 13.47
N GLY A 181 -2.90 -2.31 12.31
CA GLY A 181 -2.09 -2.85 11.22
C GLY A 181 -1.14 -1.83 10.60
N ASN A 182 -1.57 -0.57 10.44
CA ASN A 182 -0.71 0.52 9.98
C ASN A 182 0.41 0.83 10.99
N GLN A 183 0.12 0.71 12.30
CA GLN A 183 1.11 0.89 13.35
C GLN A 183 2.22 -0.20 13.30
N VAL A 184 1.87 -1.48 13.13
CA VAL A 184 2.90 -2.53 13.02
C VAL A 184 3.73 -2.38 11.75
N LEU A 185 3.13 -1.93 10.65
CA LEU A 185 3.87 -1.61 9.42
C LEU A 185 4.88 -0.46 9.66
N TRP A 186 4.48 0.59 10.39
CA TRP A 186 5.39 1.67 10.77
C TRP A 186 6.51 1.20 11.70
N LEU A 187 6.22 0.32 12.67
CA LEU A 187 7.25 -0.29 13.53
C LEU A 187 8.25 -1.11 12.71
N LEU A 188 7.78 -1.89 11.72
CA LEU A 188 8.64 -2.61 10.80
C LEU A 188 9.53 -1.65 9.98
N ALA A 189 8.96 -0.55 9.47
CA ALA A 189 9.72 0.49 8.79
C ALA A 189 10.82 1.10 9.67
N ARG A 190 10.55 1.31 10.97
CA ARG A 190 11.57 1.78 11.92
C ARG A 190 12.70 0.78 12.14
N VAL A 191 12.39 -0.51 12.22
CA VAL A 191 13.43 -1.55 12.28
C VAL A 191 14.31 -1.50 11.03
N ILE A 192 13.70 -1.44 9.85
CA ILE A 192 14.39 -1.35 8.55
C ILE A 192 15.31 -0.12 8.52
N GLU A 193 14.80 1.05 8.90
CA GLU A 193 15.56 2.30 8.93
C GLU A 193 16.77 2.18 9.87
N LEU A 194 16.59 1.69 11.10
CA LEU A 194 17.70 1.51 12.05
C LEU A 194 18.74 0.48 11.57
N LYS A 195 18.28 -0.61 10.94
CA LYS A 195 19.14 -1.70 10.46
C LYS A 195 19.95 -1.32 9.23
N PHE A 196 19.35 -0.60 8.30
CA PHE A 196 19.96 -0.28 7.00
C PHE A 196 20.42 1.18 6.88
N ALA A 197 20.23 2.01 7.91
CA ALA A 197 20.81 3.35 7.96
C ALA A 197 22.34 3.29 7.84
N SER A 198 22.88 4.18 7.00
CA SER A 198 24.31 4.35 6.82
C SER A 198 25.03 4.51 8.17
N PRO A 199 26.20 3.87 8.38
CA PRO A 199 27.01 4.06 9.59
C PRO A 199 27.39 5.53 9.83
N ALA A 200 27.43 6.36 8.78
CA ALA A 200 27.67 7.79 8.89
C ALA A 200 26.48 8.56 9.50
N ASN A 201 25.27 8.00 9.43
CA ASN A 201 24.04 8.67 9.86
C ASN A 201 23.64 8.31 11.30
N ILE A 202 24.01 7.12 11.78
CA ILE A 202 23.65 6.62 13.12
C ILE A 202 24.82 5.89 13.78
N GLU A 203 25.22 6.41 14.95
CA GLU A 203 26.21 5.81 15.84
C GLU A 203 25.75 4.42 16.33
N PRO A 204 26.68 3.45 16.52
CA PRO A 204 26.34 2.08 16.92
C PRO A 204 25.49 2.00 18.20
N ASP A 205 25.79 2.82 19.20
CA ASP A 205 25.07 2.81 20.49
C ASP A 205 23.64 3.35 20.32
N LYS A 206 23.46 4.44 19.55
CA LYS A 206 22.13 4.97 19.20
C LYS A 206 21.32 3.96 18.40
N ARG A 207 21.95 3.22 17.48
CA ARG A 207 21.28 2.13 16.73
C ARG A 207 20.78 1.06 17.68
N LYS A 208 21.61 0.61 18.61
CA LYS A 208 21.25 -0.43 19.59
C LYS A 208 20.14 0.04 20.53
N GLN A 209 20.21 1.29 20.97
CA GLN A 209 19.16 1.91 21.78
C GLN A 209 17.84 1.97 21.00
N GLY A 210 17.85 2.52 19.78
CA GLY A 210 16.63 2.62 18.95
C GLY A 210 16.01 1.26 18.67
N LEU A 211 16.81 0.21 18.44
CA LEU A 211 16.29 -1.15 18.27
C LEU A 211 15.63 -1.69 19.55
N SER A 212 16.15 -1.33 20.73
CA SER A 212 15.56 -1.71 22.01
C SER A 212 14.26 -0.95 22.28
N GLU A 213 14.20 0.33 21.89
CA GLU A 213 12.98 1.14 21.95
C GLU A 213 11.89 0.56 21.05
N VAL A 214 12.22 0.23 19.79
CA VAL A 214 11.27 -0.40 18.87
C VAL A 214 10.79 -1.76 19.38
N ALA A 215 11.67 -2.57 19.99
CA ALA A 215 11.25 -3.83 20.60
C ALA A 215 10.20 -3.62 21.71
N ALA A 216 10.44 -2.65 22.59
CA ALA A 216 9.47 -2.29 23.63
C ALA A 216 8.17 -1.68 23.04
N ASP A 217 8.26 -0.96 21.92
CA ASP A 217 7.08 -0.45 21.20
C ASP A 217 6.26 -1.58 20.57
N VAL A 218 6.90 -2.64 20.06
CA VAL A 218 6.23 -3.83 19.52
C VAL A 218 5.51 -4.60 20.62
N GLU A 219 6.14 -4.79 21.78
CA GLU A 219 5.48 -5.40 22.95
C GLU A 219 4.27 -4.58 23.38
N ARG A 220 4.42 -3.26 23.50
CA ARG A 220 3.31 -2.35 23.82
C ARG A 220 2.20 -2.36 22.76
N TRP A 221 2.54 -2.45 21.48
CA TRP A 221 1.55 -2.60 20.42
C TRP A 221 0.76 -3.90 20.59
N TRP A 222 1.46 -5.02 20.84
CA TRP A 222 0.85 -6.32 21.04
C TRP A 222 -0.09 -6.35 22.24
N ASP A 223 0.32 -5.78 23.39
CA ASP A 223 -0.47 -5.74 24.61
C ASP A 223 -1.72 -4.84 24.51
N ASN A 224 -1.70 -3.87 23.60
CA ASN A 224 -2.83 -2.96 23.35
C ASN A 224 -3.80 -3.47 22.28
N LEU A 225 -3.52 -4.61 21.65
CA LEU A 225 -4.46 -5.21 20.70
C LEU A 225 -5.75 -5.65 21.41
N SER A 226 -6.84 -5.67 20.65
CA SER A 226 -8.11 -6.17 21.16
C SER A 226 -8.01 -7.66 21.53
N LEU A 227 -8.80 -8.11 22.52
CA LEU A 227 -8.89 -9.53 22.87
C LEU A 227 -9.24 -10.42 21.66
N THR A 228 -10.02 -9.90 20.71
CA THR A 228 -10.37 -10.60 19.47
C THR A 228 -9.20 -10.78 18.51
N SER A 229 -8.14 -9.97 18.65
CA SER A 229 -6.89 -10.11 17.90
C SER A 229 -5.97 -11.20 18.49
N HIS A 230 -6.20 -11.60 19.74
CA HIS A 230 -5.50 -12.73 20.36
C HIS A 230 -6.26 -14.02 20.02
N GLY A 231 -5.73 -14.79 19.07
CA GLY A 231 -6.31 -16.07 18.69
C GLY A 231 -6.44 -17.01 19.89
N LEU A 232 -7.52 -17.78 19.93
CA LEU A 232 -7.76 -18.80 20.94
C LEU A 232 -7.03 -20.08 20.55
N SER A 233 -6.09 -20.50 21.38
CA SER A 233 -5.41 -21.78 21.20
C SER A 233 -6.37 -22.94 21.41
N SER A 234 -6.34 -23.89 20.48
CA SER A 234 -6.99 -25.21 20.63
C SER A 234 -6.11 -26.22 21.38
N GLY A 235 -4.84 -25.90 21.67
CA GLY A 235 -3.82 -26.83 22.15
C GLY A 235 -3.36 -27.88 21.12
N GLU A 236 -3.95 -27.87 19.92
CA GLU A 236 -3.55 -28.73 18.81
C GLU A 236 -2.44 -28.07 17.98
N LEU A 237 -1.46 -28.86 17.58
CA LEU A 237 -0.43 -28.43 16.63
C LEU A 237 -0.90 -28.68 15.19
N SER A 238 -0.54 -27.79 14.27
CA SER A 238 -0.63 -27.99 12.82
C SER A 238 0.43 -28.99 12.35
N GLU A 239 0.34 -29.41 11.08
CA GLU A 239 1.36 -30.29 10.48
C GLU A 239 2.76 -29.67 10.50
N ASP A 240 2.86 -28.34 10.56
CA ASP A 240 4.11 -27.58 10.61
C ASP A 240 4.62 -27.35 12.05
N GLY A 241 3.94 -27.92 13.06
CA GLY A 241 4.30 -27.76 14.47
C GLY A 241 3.93 -26.42 15.08
N LEU A 242 3.05 -25.64 14.43
CA LEU A 242 2.52 -24.38 14.95
C LEU A 242 1.21 -24.61 15.68
N GLU A 243 0.97 -23.88 16.77
CA GLU A 243 -0.29 -23.96 17.50
C GLU A 243 -1.46 -23.47 16.62
N LYS A 244 -2.53 -24.26 16.55
CA LYS A 244 -3.76 -23.84 15.86
C LYS A 244 -4.48 -22.80 16.70
N LEU A 245 -4.60 -21.61 16.13
CA LEU A 245 -5.30 -20.47 16.70
C LEU A 245 -6.63 -20.23 16.00
N TRP A 246 -7.69 -20.00 16.78
CA TRP A 246 -9.01 -19.63 16.30
C TRP A 246 -9.28 -18.16 16.58
N PHE A 247 -9.71 -17.42 15.57
CA PHE A 247 -10.05 -16.01 15.73
C PHE A 247 -11.57 -15.85 15.69
N CYS A 248 -12.11 -15.01 16.58
CA CYS A 248 -13.52 -14.68 16.56
C CYS A 248 -13.80 -13.79 15.34
N VAL A 249 -14.41 -14.35 14.29
CA VAL A 249 -14.94 -13.54 13.19
C VAL A 249 -16.22 -12.88 13.68
N GLN A 250 -16.28 -11.55 13.71
CA GLN A 250 -17.55 -10.86 13.96
C GLN A 250 -18.55 -11.32 12.89
N SER A 251 -19.64 -11.97 13.31
CA SER A 251 -20.74 -12.29 12.41
C SER A 251 -21.26 -10.99 11.81
N ALA A 252 -21.13 -10.83 10.48
CA ALA A 252 -21.65 -9.68 9.76
C ALA A 252 -23.12 -9.46 10.13
N GLY A 253 -23.40 -8.35 10.81
CA GLY A 253 -24.74 -7.83 11.09
C GLY A 253 -25.12 -6.77 10.07
#